data_AF-A0A3M1TV80-F1
#
_entry.id   AF-A0A3M1TV80-F1
#
_cell.length_a   1.000
_cell.length_b   1.000
_cell.length_c   1.000
_cell.angle_alpha   90.00
_cell.angle_beta   90.00
_cell.angle_gamma   90.00
#
_symmetry.space_group_name_H-M   'P 1'
#
loop_
_entity.id
_entity.type
_entity.pdbx_description
1 polymer ?
#
loop_
_entity_poly.entity_id
_entity_poly.type
_entity_poly.pdbx_seq_one_letter_code
_entity_poly.pdbx_strand_id
1 'polypeptide(L)'
;MLFALVCALLLPSACKNKDTIAPAPIDYKQEMREFVEEISQYAKAAKPGFFIIPQNGAELVSSTGEEGGPPDMNYLKAIDGNGQEDLFYGYNKDNQATPSKERTYLQSFLKLSHSNGNTILVTDYCVSHDKMDDSYAKNHAQGYVSFAADHRELDHIPTYPTPIFGENDQNIRTLSEVKNFLYLINPEQFASKAAFIQALRATNYDLLIMDLFFQNQLAFTAEEIAQLKQKANGGSRLLISYMSIGEAENYRYYWSSSWDSQKPSWLERENPDWPGNYKVKYWDQAWKKIIYGTEGSYLKKILDAGFDGVYLDIIDAFEYFE
;
A
#
# COMPACT_ATOMS: atom_id res chain seq x y z
N MET A 1 -64.25 -62.87 30.67
CA MET A 1 -63.08 -62.06 31.06
C MET A 1 -62.18 -61.95 29.84
N LEU A 2 -62.21 -60.79 29.19
CA LEU A 2 -61.54 -60.51 27.92
C LEU A 2 -60.18 -59.87 28.23
N PHE A 3 -59.08 -60.48 27.76
CA PHE A 3 -57.74 -59.89 27.80
C PHE A 3 -57.52 -59.12 26.50
N ALA A 4 -57.32 -57.80 26.57
CA ALA A 4 -56.91 -56.96 25.46
C ALA A 4 -55.44 -56.58 25.63
N LEU A 5 -54.61 -57.03 24.68
CA LEU A 5 -53.17 -56.80 24.61
C LEU A 5 -52.92 -55.40 24.00
N VAL A 6 -52.35 -54.48 24.77
CA VAL A 6 -51.95 -53.15 24.28
C VAL A 6 -50.50 -53.22 23.80
N CYS A 7 -50.29 -53.21 22.50
CA CYS A 7 -48.97 -52.99 21.90
C CYS A 7 -48.63 -51.50 21.93
N ALA A 8 -47.62 -51.12 22.73
CA ALA A 8 -47.04 -49.79 22.71
C ALA A 8 -46.03 -49.68 21.55
N LEU A 9 -46.31 -48.79 20.60
CA LEU A 9 -45.38 -48.40 19.53
C LEU A 9 -44.32 -47.46 20.12
N LEU A 10 -43.07 -47.93 20.20
CA LEU A 10 -41.90 -47.10 20.47
C LEU A 10 -41.48 -46.39 19.17
N LEU A 11 -41.65 -45.07 19.12
CA LEU A 11 -41.10 -44.23 18.05
C LEU A 11 -39.61 -43.97 18.34
N PRO A 12 -38.70 -44.22 17.37
CA PRO A 12 -37.29 -43.87 17.54
C PRO A 12 -37.13 -42.35 17.47
N SER A 13 -36.55 -41.77 18.53
CA SER A 13 -36.12 -40.37 18.55
C SER A 13 -34.92 -40.20 17.61
N ALA A 14 -35.16 -39.61 16.45
CA ALA A 14 -34.10 -39.18 15.54
C ALA A 14 -33.31 -38.03 16.19
N CYS A 15 -32.08 -38.31 16.60
CA CYS A 15 -31.10 -37.26 16.91
C CYS A 15 -30.83 -36.48 15.62
N LYS A 16 -31.29 -35.22 15.57
CA LYS A 16 -30.85 -34.26 14.55
C LYS A 16 -29.36 -34.02 14.76
N ASN A 17 -28.54 -34.51 13.84
CA ASN A 17 -27.16 -34.06 13.70
C ASN A 17 -27.20 -32.53 13.59
N LYS A 18 -26.42 -31.85 14.44
CA LYS A 18 -26.09 -30.44 14.25
C LYS A 18 -25.24 -30.38 12.99
N ASP A 19 -25.86 -30.06 11.87
CA ASP A 19 -25.12 -29.65 10.68
C ASP A 19 -24.22 -28.50 11.10
N THR A 20 -22.92 -28.77 11.13
CA THR A 20 -21.90 -27.76 11.31
C THR A 20 -21.91 -26.96 10.01
N ILE A 21 -22.59 -25.82 10.02
CA ILE A 21 -22.57 -24.87 8.91
C ILE A 21 -21.09 -24.51 8.72
N ALA A 22 -20.52 -24.89 7.59
CA ALA A 22 -19.18 -24.46 7.23
C ALA A 22 -19.15 -22.93 7.28
N PRO A 23 -18.10 -22.30 7.84
CA PRO A 23 -18.01 -20.85 7.85
C PRO A 23 -18.17 -20.32 6.43
N ALA A 24 -18.84 -19.17 6.31
CA ALA A 24 -18.99 -18.50 5.02
C ALA A 24 -17.59 -18.31 4.39
N PRO A 25 -17.47 -18.44 3.05
CA PRO A 25 -16.21 -18.16 2.37
C PRO A 25 -15.76 -16.73 2.70
N ILE A 26 -14.46 -16.56 2.93
CA ILE A 26 -13.86 -15.26 3.22
C ILE A 26 -13.87 -14.43 1.94
N ASP A 27 -14.34 -13.19 2.03
CA ASP A 27 -14.21 -12.18 0.97
C ASP A 27 -12.90 -11.43 1.19
N TYR A 28 -11.85 -11.88 0.51
CA TYR A 28 -10.49 -11.38 0.68
C TYR A 28 -10.35 -9.90 0.30
N LYS A 29 -11.03 -9.46 -0.76
CA LYS A 29 -11.08 -8.04 -1.14
C LYS A 29 -11.73 -7.21 -0.03
N GLN A 30 -12.84 -7.69 0.54
CA GLN A 30 -13.51 -7.00 1.64
C GLN A 30 -12.65 -6.96 2.91
N GLU A 31 -11.98 -8.05 3.27
CA GLU A 31 -11.06 -8.08 4.40
C GLU A 31 -9.89 -7.09 4.24
N MET A 32 -9.38 -6.91 3.02
CA MET A 32 -8.33 -5.91 2.75
C MET A 32 -8.89 -4.47 2.83
N ARG A 33 -10.11 -4.21 2.33
CA ARG A 33 -10.77 -2.91 2.52
C ARG A 33 -10.89 -2.57 3.99
N GLU A 34 -11.43 -3.50 4.79
CA GLU A 34 -11.62 -3.32 6.23
C GLU A 34 -10.29 -3.09 6.95
N PHE A 35 -9.23 -3.82 6.56
CA PHE A 35 -7.92 -3.62 7.15
C PHE A 35 -7.35 -2.22 6.86
N VAL A 36 -7.48 -1.71 5.63
CA VAL A 36 -7.07 -0.34 5.29
C VAL A 36 -7.94 0.69 6.01
N GLU A 37 -9.24 0.45 6.17
CA GLU A 37 -10.15 1.31 6.93
C GLU A 37 -9.76 1.39 8.41
N GLU A 38 -9.38 0.27 9.03
CA GLU A 38 -8.90 0.21 10.41
C GLU A 38 -7.57 0.95 10.59
N ILE A 39 -6.61 0.76 9.67
CA ILE A 39 -5.34 1.50 9.61
C ILE A 39 -5.62 3.00 9.53
N SER A 40 -6.51 3.41 8.63
CA SER A 40 -6.91 4.80 8.45
C SER A 40 -7.52 5.40 9.70
N GLN A 41 -8.46 4.69 10.33
CA GLN A 41 -9.11 5.13 11.56
C GLN A 41 -8.08 5.33 12.69
N TYR A 42 -7.18 4.36 12.89
CA TYR A 42 -6.15 4.46 13.92
C TYR A 42 -5.21 5.63 13.66
N ALA A 43 -4.70 5.77 12.43
CA ALA A 43 -3.76 6.83 12.06
C ALA A 43 -4.38 8.22 12.21
N LYS A 44 -5.59 8.42 11.67
CA LYS A 44 -6.28 9.71 11.67
C LYS A 44 -6.79 10.09 13.06
N ALA A 45 -7.04 9.13 13.94
CA ALA A 45 -7.30 9.38 15.36
C ALA A 45 -6.05 9.88 16.11
N ALA A 46 -4.88 9.33 15.79
CA ALA A 46 -3.61 9.73 16.40
C ALA A 46 -3.08 11.08 15.84
N LYS A 47 -3.19 11.28 14.52
CA LYS A 47 -2.76 12.48 13.81
C LYS A 47 -3.82 12.86 12.76
N PRO A 48 -4.72 13.83 13.06
CA PRO A 48 -5.66 14.34 12.08
C PRO A 48 -4.94 14.83 10.82
N GLY A 49 -5.43 14.42 9.65
CA GLY A 49 -4.81 14.73 8.36
C GLY A 49 -3.65 13.81 7.96
N PHE A 50 -3.44 12.68 8.66
CA PHE A 50 -2.51 11.65 8.21
C PHE A 50 -3.03 10.96 6.94
N PHE A 51 -2.20 10.94 5.89
CA PHE A 51 -2.60 10.43 4.58
C PHE A 51 -2.48 8.90 4.49
N ILE A 52 -3.46 8.27 3.85
CA ILE A 52 -3.49 6.83 3.57
C ILE A 52 -3.51 6.61 2.06
N ILE A 53 -2.47 5.95 1.53
CA ILE A 53 -2.27 5.78 0.08
C ILE A 53 -1.97 4.31 -0.23
N PRO A 54 -2.97 3.46 -0.50
CA PRO A 54 -2.74 2.11 -1.03
C PRO A 54 -2.07 2.11 -2.40
N GLN A 55 -1.10 1.22 -2.60
CA GLN A 55 -0.40 0.94 -3.84
C GLN A 55 -0.96 -0.33 -4.50
N ASN A 56 -1.23 -0.26 -5.81
CA ASN A 56 -1.85 -1.33 -6.60
C ASN A 56 -3.20 -1.78 -5.99
N GLY A 57 -3.70 -2.97 -6.33
CA GLY A 57 -4.99 -3.48 -5.83
C GLY A 57 -6.17 -2.51 -6.06
N ALA A 58 -6.17 -1.79 -7.19
CA ALA A 58 -7.11 -0.72 -7.48
C ALA A 58 -8.57 -1.20 -7.50
N GLU A 59 -8.80 -2.50 -7.67
CA GLU A 59 -10.09 -3.19 -7.58
C GLU A 59 -10.86 -2.84 -6.32
N LEU A 60 -10.16 -2.61 -5.20
CA LEU A 60 -10.78 -2.35 -3.90
C LEU A 60 -11.61 -1.07 -3.87
N VAL A 61 -11.43 -0.14 -4.82
CA VAL A 61 -12.25 1.07 -4.94
C VAL A 61 -13.68 0.80 -5.44
N SER A 62 -13.93 -0.40 -5.98
CA SER A 62 -15.24 -0.91 -6.38
C SER A 62 -15.73 -1.90 -5.32
N SER A 63 -16.98 -1.82 -4.87
CA SER A 63 -17.49 -2.73 -3.83
C SER A 63 -17.65 -4.18 -4.30
N THR A 64 -17.66 -4.40 -5.62
CA THR A 64 -17.63 -5.76 -6.20
C THR A 64 -16.22 -6.23 -6.53
N GLY A 65 -15.22 -5.33 -6.51
CA GLY A 65 -13.87 -5.66 -6.97
C GLY A 65 -13.75 -5.89 -8.47
N GLU A 66 -14.72 -5.41 -9.25
CA GLU A 66 -14.84 -5.63 -10.70
C GLU A 66 -14.96 -4.29 -11.45
N GLU A 67 -14.52 -4.28 -12.72
CA GLU A 67 -14.62 -3.12 -13.61
C GLU A 67 -16.07 -2.67 -13.77
N GLY A 68 -16.32 -1.36 -13.65
CA GLY A 68 -17.67 -0.79 -13.76
C GLY A 68 -18.60 -1.13 -12.59
N GLY A 69 -18.11 -1.81 -11.56
CA GLY A 69 -18.82 -1.99 -10.29
C GLY A 69 -19.05 -0.66 -9.56
N PRO A 70 -20.04 -0.61 -8.64
CA PRO A 70 -20.32 0.59 -7.87
C PRO A 70 -19.15 0.94 -6.93
N PRO A 71 -18.92 2.24 -6.63
CA PRO A 71 -17.85 2.65 -5.73
C PRO A 71 -18.06 2.09 -4.32
N ASP A 72 -16.98 1.60 -3.71
CA ASP A 72 -16.95 1.35 -2.28
C ASP A 72 -16.68 2.67 -1.54
N MET A 73 -17.75 3.32 -1.09
CA MET A 73 -17.66 4.64 -0.47
C MET A 73 -17.05 4.64 0.93
N ASN A 74 -16.97 3.49 1.61
CA ASN A 74 -16.29 3.42 2.91
C ASN A 74 -14.78 3.41 2.67
N TYR A 75 -14.32 2.53 1.79
CA TYR A 75 -12.92 2.43 1.41
C TYR A 75 -12.41 3.73 0.78
N LEU A 76 -13.15 4.29 -0.18
CA LEU A 76 -12.78 5.54 -0.87
C LEU A 76 -12.66 6.74 0.07
N LYS A 77 -13.41 6.78 1.18
CA LYS A 77 -13.29 7.85 2.21
C LYS A 77 -12.19 7.59 3.22
N ALA A 78 -11.79 6.32 3.40
CA ALA A 78 -10.72 5.96 4.31
C ALA A 78 -9.35 6.35 3.73
N ILE A 79 -9.19 6.30 2.41
CA ILE A 79 -7.96 6.65 1.70
C ILE A 79 -7.96 8.12 1.26
N ASP A 80 -6.78 8.65 0.94
CA ASP A 80 -6.58 10.03 0.46
C ASP A 80 -5.93 10.06 -0.95
N GLY A 81 -5.41 8.92 -1.38
CA GLY A 81 -4.87 8.71 -2.72
C GLY A 81 -4.79 7.24 -3.09
N ASN A 82 -4.49 6.96 -4.35
CA ASN A 82 -4.13 5.62 -4.84
C ASN A 82 -2.81 5.70 -5.59
N GLY A 83 -1.87 4.86 -5.16
CA GLY A 83 -0.65 4.54 -5.88
C GLY A 83 -0.91 3.47 -6.94
N GLN A 84 -0.34 3.64 -8.12
CA GLN A 84 -0.36 2.61 -9.17
C GLN A 84 1.02 2.51 -9.79
N GLU A 85 1.56 1.30 -9.82
CA GLU A 85 2.70 1.01 -10.67
C GLU A 85 2.27 0.60 -12.07
N ASP A 86 3.09 0.97 -13.04
CA ASP A 86 3.17 0.34 -14.35
C ASP A 86 1.95 0.58 -15.24
N LEU A 87 1.35 1.77 -15.12
CA LEU A 87 0.13 2.14 -15.84
C LEU A 87 0.37 2.30 -17.35
N PHE A 88 1.42 3.03 -17.72
CA PHE A 88 1.76 3.28 -19.12
C PHE A 88 3.03 2.55 -19.54
N TYR A 89 3.98 2.34 -18.63
CA TYR A 89 5.23 1.64 -18.90
C TYR A 89 5.71 0.85 -17.69
N GLY A 90 6.29 -0.33 -17.94
CA GLY A 90 6.94 -1.14 -16.90
C GLY A 90 6.28 -2.49 -16.63
N TYR A 91 5.00 -2.68 -17.01
CA TYR A 91 4.19 -3.79 -16.50
C TYR A 91 4.77 -5.19 -16.75
N ASN A 92 5.13 -5.50 -18.00
CA ASN A 92 5.78 -6.78 -18.32
C ASN A 92 7.30 -6.70 -18.23
N LYS A 93 7.84 -5.49 -18.44
CA LYS A 93 9.27 -5.19 -18.49
C LYS A 93 9.49 -3.68 -18.45
N ASP A 94 10.55 -3.27 -17.79
CA ASP A 94 11.00 -1.87 -17.77
C ASP A 94 11.13 -1.31 -19.18
N ASN A 95 10.76 -0.03 -19.30
CA ASN A 95 10.82 0.73 -20.53
C ASN A 95 9.93 0.17 -21.65
N GLN A 96 9.07 -0.82 -21.37
CA GLN A 96 8.10 -1.36 -22.33
C GLN A 96 6.73 -0.76 -22.03
N ALA A 97 6.00 -0.37 -23.08
CA ALA A 97 4.63 0.11 -22.92
C ALA A 97 3.74 -0.99 -22.31
N THR A 98 2.97 -0.63 -21.30
CA THR A 98 1.97 -1.49 -20.67
C THR A 98 0.94 -1.95 -21.72
N PRO A 99 0.60 -3.24 -21.78
CA PRO A 99 -0.39 -3.75 -22.71
C PRO A 99 -1.70 -2.99 -22.60
N SER A 100 -2.36 -2.72 -23.73
CA SER A 100 -3.57 -1.90 -23.75
C SER A 100 -4.71 -2.47 -22.89
N LYS A 101 -4.77 -3.81 -22.75
CA LYS A 101 -5.74 -4.49 -21.90
C LYS A 101 -5.53 -4.11 -20.43
N GLU A 102 -4.33 -4.34 -19.91
CA GLU A 102 -3.97 -4.01 -18.52
C GLU A 102 -4.12 -2.51 -18.24
N ARG A 103 -3.67 -1.67 -19.17
CA ARG A 103 -3.86 -0.22 -19.03
C ARG A 103 -5.33 0.18 -18.95
N THR A 104 -6.20 -0.39 -19.81
CA THR A 104 -7.63 -0.05 -19.79
C THR A 104 -8.28 -0.50 -18.48
N TYR A 105 -7.91 -1.70 -18.03
CA TYR A 105 -8.35 -2.29 -16.78
C TYR A 105 -8.02 -1.39 -15.59
N LEU A 106 -6.74 -1.03 -15.40
CA LEU A 106 -6.27 -0.16 -14.33
C LEU A 106 -6.91 1.25 -14.43
N GLN A 107 -6.98 1.82 -15.63
CA GLN A 107 -7.58 3.15 -15.84
C GLN A 107 -9.05 3.21 -15.39
N SER A 108 -9.80 2.10 -15.49
CA SER A 108 -11.20 2.07 -15.06
C SER A 108 -11.34 2.34 -13.56
N PHE A 109 -10.51 1.68 -12.73
CA PHE A 109 -10.51 1.84 -11.28
C PHE A 109 -9.88 3.16 -10.83
N LEU A 110 -8.75 3.56 -11.44
CA LEU A 110 -8.11 4.83 -11.10
C LEU A 110 -9.02 6.01 -11.40
N LYS A 111 -9.79 5.96 -12.49
CA LYS A 111 -10.80 6.98 -12.78
C LYS A 111 -11.90 7.00 -11.73
N LEU A 112 -12.35 5.83 -11.26
CA LEU A 112 -13.36 5.74 -10.21
C LEU A 112 -12.85 6.41 -8.92
N SER A 113 -11.62 6.10 -8.51
CA SER A 113 -11.00 6.71 -7.34
C SER A 113 -10.79 8.21 -7.48
N HIS A 114 -10.19 8.65 -8.60
CA HIS A 114 -9.96 10.07 -8.90
C HIS A 114 -11.25 10.88 -8.89
N SER A 115 -12.33 10.34 -9.49
CA SER A 115 -13.64 11.01 -9.53
C SER A 115 -14.31 11.15 -8.15
N ASN A 116 -13.85 10.36 -7.16
CA ASN A 116 -14.28 10.43 -5.77
C ASN A 116 -13.34 11.25 -4.88
N GLY A 117 -12.38 11.99 -5.47
CA GLY A 117 -11.57 12.99 -4.76
C GLY A 117 -10.19 12.53 -4.31
N ASN A 118 -9.81 11.29 -4.62
CA ASN A 118 -8.49 10.75 -4.27
C ASN A 118 -7.42 11.20 -5.27
N THR A 119 -6.22 11.51 -4.75
CA THR A 119 -5.07 11.83 -5.59
C THR A 119 -4.50 10.54 -6.19
N ILE A 120 -4.25 10.51 -7.50
CA ILE A 120 -3.64 9.35 -8.16
C ILE A 120 -2.14 9.61 -8.33
N LEU A 121 -1.32 8.71 -7.78
CA LEU A 121 0.14 8.70 -7.90
C LEU A 121 0.54 7.53 -8.79
N VAL A 122 1.18 7.80 -9.93
CA VAL A 122 1.60 6.76 -10.87
C VAL A 122 3.11 6.67 -10.93
N THR A 123 3.65 5.48 -10.70
CA THR A 123 5.05 5.15 -10.95
C THR A 123 5.14 4.31 -12.22
N ASP A 124 5.79 4.83 -13.26
CA ASP A 124 6.07 4.07 -14.48
C ASP A 124 7.57 3.77 -14.54
N TYR A 125 7.97 2.56 -14.92
CA TYR A 125 9.39 2.23 -15.10
C TYR A 125 9.87 2.50 -16.52
N CYS A 126 10.60 3.59 -16.71
CA CYS A 126 11.09 4.12 -17.99
C CYS A 126 12.55 4.55 -17.88
N VAL A 127 13.41 4.12 -18.81
CA VAL A 127 14.82 4.59 -18.88
C VAL A 127 15.11 5.50 -20.07
N SER A 128 14.27 5.47 -21.09
CA SER A 128 14.46 6.33 -22.28
C SER A 128 13.71 7.64 -22.09
N HIS A 129 14.38 8.78 -22.31
CA HIS A 129 13.79 10.11 -22.08
C HIS A 129 12.50 10.34 -22.88
N ASP A 130 12.40 9.82 -24.11
CA ASP A 130 11.19 9.92 -24.93
C ASP A 130 9.99 9.21 -24.27
N LYS A 131 10.22 8.09 -23.58
CA LYS A 131 9.19 7.35 -22.84
C LYS A 131 8.89 7.96 -21.48
N MET A 132 9.89 8.55 -20.82
CA MET A 132 9.65 9.33 -19.61
C MET A 132 8.76 10.53 -19.91
N ASP A 133 9.08 11.31 -20.95
CA ASP A 133 8.29 12.47 -21.38
C ASP A 133 6.86 12.06 -21.75
N ASP A 134 6.71 10.96 -22.50
CA ASP A 134 5.40 10.43 -22.88
C ASP A 134 4.61 9.92 -21.66
N SER A 135 5.24 9.24 -20.70
CA SER A 135 4.61 8.84 -19.42
C SER A 135 4.11 10.07 -18.65
N TYR A 136 4.95 11.08 -18.45
CA TYR A 136 4.56 12.32 -17.76
C TYR A 136 3.39 13.00 -18.48
N ALA A 137 3.45 13.13 -19.81
CA ALA A 137 2.40 13.77 -20.60
C ALA A 137 1.07 13.00 -20.51
N LYS A 138 1.09 11.67 -20.61
CA LYS A 138 -0.11 10.82 -20.53
C LYS A 138 -0.75 10.84 -19.15
N ASN A 139 0.05 10.75 -18.09
CA ASN A 139 -0.44 10.86 -16.72
C ASN A 139 -1.02 12.24 -16.43
N HIS A 140 -0.30 13.30 -16.82
CA HIS A 140 -0.78 14.68 -16.64
C HIS A 140 -2.11 14.93 -17.37
N ALA A 141 -2.29 14.38 -18.57
CA ALA A 141 -3.55 14.47 -19.31
C ALA A 141 -4.74 13.78 -18.61
N GLN A 142 -4.50 12.84 -17.69
CA GLN A 142 -5.53 12.23 -16.83
C GLN A 142 -5.74 12.99 -15.51
N GLY A 143 -4.92 14.01 -15.23
CA GLY A 143 -4.91 14.70 -13.92
C GLY A 143 -4.12 13.95 -12.85
N TYR A 144 -3.29 12.98 -13.22
CA TYR A 144 -2.50 12.18 -12.28
C TYR A 144 -1.14 12.83 -12.02
N VAL A 145 -0.63 12.64 -10.81
CA VAL A 145 0.76 12.96 -10.48
C VAL A 145 1.59 11.73 -10.81
N SER A 146 2.74 11.91 -11.45
CA SER A 146 3.55 10.77 -11.91
C SER A 146 5.04 10.91 -11.58
N PHE A 147 5.69 9.76 -11.51
CA PHE A 147 7.12 9.57 -11.36
C PHE A 147 7.57 8.52 -12.39
N ALA A 148 8.45 8.91 -13.31
CA ALA A 148 9.06 7.99 -14.25
C ALA A 148 10.38 7.48 -13.64
N ALA A 149 10.35 6.28 -13.05
CA ALA A 149 11.49 5.65 -12.41
C ALA A 149 12.40 5.00 -13.47
N ASP A 150 13.68 5.38 -13.52
CA ASP A 150 14.69 4.75 -14.36
C ASP A 150 15.28 3.48 -13.75
N HIS A 151 15.16 3.26 -12.43
CA HIS A 151 15.53 2.01 -11.79
C HIS A 151 14.32 1.40 -11.06
N ARG A 152 14.04 0.12 -11.33
CA ARG A 152 12.99 -0.63 -10.63
C ARG A 152 13.27 -0.82 -9.14
N GLU A 153 14.53 -0.84 -8.76
CA GLU A 153 14.94 -0.98 -7.35
C GLU A 153 14.64 0.27 -6.51
N LEU A 154 14.22 1.39 -7.14
CA LEU A 154 13.93 2.65 -6.46
C LEU A 154 15.07 3.07 -5.51
N ASP A 155 16.30 3.00 -6.04
CA ASP A 155 17.55 3.10 -5.29
C ASP A 155 18.38 4.37 -5.57
N HIS A 156 17.90 5.25 -6.44
CA HIS A 156 18.53 6.55 -6.71
C HIS A 156 17.53 7.67 -7.04
N ILE A 157 18.07 8.89 -7.08
CA ILE A 157 17.34 10.09 -7.51
C ILE A 157 17.58 10.27 -9.01
N PRO A 158 16.55 10.25 -9.87
CA PRO A 158 16.73 10.40 -11.30
C PRO A 158 17.32 11.77 -11.67
N THR A 159 18.12 11.80 -12.73
CA THR A 159 18.72 13.05 -13.24
C THR A 159 17.91 13.70 -14.36
N TYR A 160 16.86 13.02 -14.83
CA TYR A 160 15.94 13.48 -15.86
C TYR A 160 14.48 13.35 -15.37
N PRO A 161 13.58 14.27 -15.73
CA PRO A 161 13.83 15.50 -16.48
C PRO A 161 14.51 16.57 -15.63
N THR A 162 15.14 17.53 -16.32
CA THR A 162 15.71 18.73 -15.70
C THR A 162 15.14 19.98 -16.39
N PRO A 163 14.36 20.83 -15.70
CA PRO A 163 13.92 20.71 -14.30
C PRO A 163 13.01 19.50 -14.05
N ILE A 164 12.78 19.15 -12.77
CA ILE A 164 11.88 18.06 -12.40
C ILE A 164 10.49 18.33 -13.01
N PHE A 165 9.83 17.31 -13.53
CA PHE A 165 8.50 17.47 -14.11
C PHE A 165 7.54 17.98 -13.03
N GLY A 166 6.83 19.08 -13.29
CA GLY A 166 5.92 19.69 -12.29
C GLY A 166 6.62 20.41 -11.13
N GLU A 167 7.93 20.69 -11.22
CA GLU A 167 8.69 21.41 -10.18
C GLU A 167 8.06 22.77 -9.82
N ASN A 168 8.01 23.07 -8.53
CA ASN A 168 7.49 24.34 -8.01
C ASN A 168 8.04 24.65 -6.60
N ASP A 169 7.86 25.88 -6.15
CA ASP A 169 8.32 26.42 -4.87
C ASP A 169 7.22 26.51 -3.79
N GLN A 170 6.04 25.95 -4.05
CA GLN A 170 4.91 26.07 -3.14
C GLN A 170 5.12 25.27 -1.84
N ASN A 171 4.44 25.69 -0.78
CA ASN A 171 4.37 24.94 0.47
C ASN A 171 3.24 23.93 0.39
N ILE A 172 3.58 22.66 0.24
CA ILE A 172 2.62 21.56 0.09
C ILE A 172 2.09 21.14 1.46
N ARG A 173 0.76 21.10 1.59
CA ARG A 173 0.02 20.74 2.81
C ARG A 173 -0.97 19.60 2.59
N THR A 174 -1.49 19.45 1.38
CA THR A 174 -2.43 18.37 1.03
C THR A 174 -1.97 17.61 -0.22
N LEU A 175 -2.43 16.36 -0.37
CA LEU A 175 -2.10 15.56 -1.56
C LEU A 175 -2.56 16.22 -2.87
N SER A 176 -3.68 16.93 -2.86
CA SER A 176 -4.20 17.64 -4.03
C SER A 176 -3.31 18.80 -4.49
N GLU A 177 -2.37 19.27 -3.66
CA GLU A 177 -1.41 20.32 -4.01
C GLU A 177 -0.13 19.75 -4.65
N VAL A 178 0.12 18.45 -4.50
CA VAL A 178 1.32 17.77 -5.01
C VAL A 178 1.32 17.81 -6.54
N LYS A 179 2.43 18.26 -7.13
CA LYS A 179 2.60 18.27 -8.60
C LYS A 179 3.65 17.30 -9.11
N ASN A 180 4.44 16.73 -8.21
CA ASN A 180 5.49 15.77 -8.51
C ASN A 180 5.85 14.98 -7.23
N PHE A 181 6.40 13.78 -7.39
CA PHE A 181 6.89 13.02 -6.25
C PHE A 181 8.14 12.22 -6.63
N LEU A 182 8.88 11.81 -5.61
CA LEU A 182 9.98 10.85 -5.71
C LEU A 182 9.62 9.61 -4.91
N TYR A 183 9.75 8.44 -5.55
CA TYR A 183 9.65 7.15 -4.89
C TYR A 183 11.05 6.57 -4.71
N LEU A 184 11.54 6.55 -3.47
CA LEU A 184 12.90 6.11 -3.11
C LEU A 184 12.86 5.32 -1.80
N ILE A 185 12.69 4.01 -1.90
CA ILE A 185 12.58 3.10 -0.74
C ILE A 185 13.82 2.24 -0.52
N ASN A 186 14.73 2.17 -1.48
CA ASN A 186 15.98 1.46 -1.33
C ASN A 186 17.14 2.44 -1.07
N PRO A 187 17.62 2.59 0.17
CA PRO A 187 18.70 3.52 0.48
C PRO A 187 20.11 2.93 0.31
N GLU A 188 20.29 1.76 -0.31
CA GLU A 188 21.58 1.05 -0.35
C GLU A 188 22.70 1.84 -1.04
N GLN A 189 22.37 2.69 -2.02
CA GLN A 189 23.35 3.53 -2.72
C GLN A 189 23.87 4.70 -1.87
N PHE A 190 23.31 4.92 -0.68
CA PHE A 190 23.70 6.04 0.19
C PHE A 190 24.59 5.55 1.34
N ALA A 191 25.71 6.21 1.55
CA ALA A 191 26.68 5.78 2.58
C ALA A 191 26.21 5.96 4.04
N SER A 192 25.19 6.81 4.29
CA SER A 192 24.64 7.07 5.62
C SER A 192 23.31 7.81 5.55
N LYS A 193 22.55 7.83 6.66
CA LYS A 193 21.37 8.69 6.82
C LYS A 193 21.65 10.16 6.50
N ALA A 194 22.79 10.69 6.94
CA ALA A 194 23.17 12.08 6.69
C ALA A 194 23.35 12.35 5.18
N ALA A 195 24.00 11.43 4.45
CA ALA A 195 24.16 11.55 2.99
C ALA A 195 22.81 11.44 2.26
N PHE A 196 21.96 10.51 2.68
CA PHE A 196 20.59 10.34 2.16
C PHE A 196 19.76 11.62 2.35
N ILE A 197 19.72 12.15 3.58
CA ILE A 197 19.01 13.38 3.91
C ILE A 197 19.53 14.58 3.11
N GLN A 198 20.86 14.71 3.00
CA GLN A 198 21.47 15.79 2.23
C GLN A 198 21.08 15.73 0.75
N ALA A 199 21.11 14.53 0.15
CA ALA A 199 20.74 14.34 -1.25
C ALA A 199 19.27 14.70 -1.50
N LEU A 200 18.36 14.24 -0.64
CA LEU A 200 16.93 14.54 -0.79
C LEU A 200 16.60 16.02 -0.56
N ARG A 201 17.27 16.68 0.40
CA ARG A 201 17.11 18.13 0.63
C ARG A 201 17.62 18.99 -0.52
N ALA A 202 18.46 18.44 -1.40
CA ALA A 202 18.92 19.12 -2.60
C ALA A 202 17.94 19.02 -3.78
N THR A 203 16.82 18.30 -3.63
CA THR A 203 15.77 18.19 -4.66
C THR A 203 14.62 19.17 -4.40
N ASN A 204 13.68 19.28 -5.34
CA ASN A 204 12.46 20.10 -5.21
C ASN A 204 11.17 19.27 -5.32
N TYR A 205 11.22 17.99 -4.93
CA TYR A 205 10.03 17.14 -4.94
C TYR A 205 8.97 17.59 -3.92
N ASP A 206 7.70 17.63 -4.30
CA ASP A 206 6.56 18.01 -3.46
C ASP A 206 6.15 16.92 -2.47
N LEU A 207 6.43 15.67 -2.82
CA LEU A 207 6.18 14.50 -1.99
C LEU A 207 7.35 13.52 -2.09
N LEU A 208 7.77 12.98 -0.95
CA LEU A 208 8.73 11.88 -0.87
C LEU A 208 8.03 10.64 -0.35
N ILE A 209 8.10 9.54 -1.10
CA ILE A 209 7.76 8.19 -0.63
C ILE A 209 9.08 7.50 -0.31
N MET A 210 9.27 7.11 0.95
CA MET A 210 10.51 6.48 1.42
C MET A 210 10.22 5.52 2.58
N ASP A 211 11.17 4.64 2.91
CA ASP A 211 11.04 3.75 4.06
C ASP A 211 11.28 4.51 5.39
N LEU A 212 10.62 4.07 6.48
CA LEU A 212 10.92 4.53 7.84
C LEU A 212 12.36 4.17 8.25
N PHE A 213 12.86 3.05 7.75
CA PHE A 213 14.13 2.48 8.11
C PHE A 213 15.18 2.76 7.04
N PHE A 214 16.27 3.38 7.45
CA PHE A 214 17.52 3.29 6.72
C PHE A 214 18.16 1.92 6.98
N GLN A 215 19.08 1.51 6.11
CA GLN A 215 19.86 0.26 6.17
C GLN A 215 20.04 -0.35 7.58
N ASN A 216 19.91 -1.67 7.69
CA ASN A 216 19.98 -2.41 8.96
C ASN A 216 18.91 -2.01 9.99
N GLN A 217 17.68 -1.70 9.53
CA GLN A 217 16.55 -1.34 10.39
C GLN A 217 16.79 -0.11 11.28
N LEU A 218 17.67 0.79 10.85
CA LEU A 218 17.92 2.03 11.56
C LEU A 218 16.84 3.05 11.22
N ALA A 219 15.84 3.18 12.11
CA ALA A 219 14.76 4.14 11.91
C ALA A 219 15.27 5.58 11.79
N PHE A 220 14.63 6.36 10.93
CA PHE A 220 14.74 7.82 10.93
C PHE A 220 14.08 8.41 12.18
N THR A 221 14.69 9.43 12.78
CA THR A 221 14.12 10.14 13.94
C THR A 221 13.18 11.26 13.50
N ALA A 222 12.38 11.78 14.44
CA ALA A 222 11.51 12.92 14.18
C ALA A 222 12.25 14.16 13.67
N GLU A 223 13.48 14.40 14.16
CA GLU A 223 14.32 15.50 13.71
C GLU A 223 14.83 15.30 12.29
N GLU A 224 15.17 14.06 11.91
CA GLU A 224 15.62 13.72 10.56
C GLU A 224 14.47 13.83 9.54
N ILE A 225 13.28 13.35 9.91
CA ILE A 225 12.06 13.52 9.11
C ILE A 225 11.71 15.01 8.98
N ALA A 226 11.79 15.80 10.04
CA ALA A 226 11.55 17.23 9.98
C ALA A 226 12.52 17.96 9.01
N GLN A 227 13.79 17.55 8.94
CA GLN A 227 14.76 18.13 8.00
C GLN A 227 14.39 17.88 6.54
N LEU A 228 13.83 16.70 6.24
CA LEU A 228 13.44 16.29 4.90
C LEU A 228 12.19 17.01 4.38
N LYS A 229 11.38 17.63 5.25
CA LYS A 229 10.17 18.39 4.84
C LYS A 229 10.49 19.69 4.09
N GLN A 230 11.75 20.10 4.01
CA GLN A 230 12.17 21.34 3.36
C GLN A 230 12.73 21.05 1.96
N LYS A 231 12.17 21.69 0.93
CA LYS A 231 12.71 21.69 -0.44
C LYS A 231 13.93 22.60 -0.57
N ALA A 232 14.80 22.30 -1.54
CA ALA A 232 15.99 23.11 -1.84
C ALA A 232 15.62 24.55 -2.20
N ASN A 233 14.49 24.75 -2.88
CA ASN A 233 13.96 26.05 -3.30
C ASN A 233 13.20 26.82 -2.20
N GLY A 234 13.11 26.30 -0.97
CA GLY A 234 12.47 26.99 0.15
C GLY A 234 11.01 26.63 0.41
N GLY A 235 10.34 25.88 -0.48
CA GLY A 235 9.00 25.35 -0.20
C GLY A 235 9.00 24.13 0.74
N SER A 236 7.87 23.82 1.37
CA SER A 236 7.67 22.58 2.14
C SER A 236 7.14 21.43 1.28
N ARG A 237 7.43 20.18 1.67
CA ARG A 237 6.97 18.95 1.02
C ARG A 237 6.33 17.98 2.01
N LEU A 238 5.58 17.01 1.49
CA LEU A 238 5.01 15.90 2.27
C LEU A 238 5.98 14.72 2.32
N LEU A 239 5.99 14.01 3.46
CA LEU A 239 6.75 12.76 3.63
C LEU A 239 5.81 11.60 3.92
N ILE A 240 5.84 10.58 3.08
CA ILE A 240 5.01 9.38 3.16
C ILE A 240 5.91 8.16 3.39
N SER A 241 5.59 7.35 4.40
CA SER A 241 6.36 6.14 4.69
C SER A 241 5.82 4.96 3.90
N TYR A 242 6.68 4.22 3.20
CA TYR A 242 6.39 2.87 2.74
C TYR A 242 6.03 1.98 3.94
N MET A 243 5.03 1.12 3.77
CA MET A 243 4.63 0.11 4.76
C MET A 243 3.93 -1.05 4.07
N SER A 244 4.59 -2.21 3.98
CA SER A 244 3.94 -3.46 3.52
C SER A 244 2.91 -3.95 4.54
N ILE A 245 1.70 -4.25 4.08
CA ILE A 245 0.61 -4.75 4.94
C ILE A 245 0.10 -6.13 4.53
N GLY A 246 0.37 -6.57 3.30
CA GLY A 246 0.01 -7.91 2.82
C GLY A 246 1.17 -8.92 2.82
N GLU A 247 2.37 -8.50 3.20
CA GLU A 247 3.54 -9.36 3.41
C GLU A 247 4.28 -9.04 4.72
N ALA A 248 4.86 -10.07 5.33
CA ALA A 248 5.82 -9.97 6.41
C ALA A 248 7.23 -10.09 5.84
N GLU A 249 8.11 -9.18 6.27
CA GLU A 249 9.48 -9.05 5.80
C GLU A 249 10.44 -9.55 6.89
N ASN A 250 11.25 -10.58 6.60
CA ASN A 250 12.08 -11.24 7.61
C ASN A 250 13.24 -10.41 8.15
N TYR A 251 13.54 -9.30 7.47
CA TYR A 251 14.54 -8.33 7.89
C TYR A 251 13.96 -7.22 8.77
N ARG A 252 12.63 -7.17 9.01
CA ARG A 252 12.01 -6.15 9.85
C ARG A 252 12.12 -6.46 11.34
N TYR A 253 12.06 -5.40 12.14
CA TYR A 253 12.15 -5.48 13.61
C TYR A 253 11.10 -6.40 14.27
N TYR A 254 9.94 -6.61 13.63
CA TYR A 254 8.87 -7.45 14.16
C TYR A 254 9.09 -8.94 13.90
N TRP A 255 10.02 -9.30 13.01
CA TRP A 255 10.28 -10.69 12.69
C TRP A 255 10.88 -11.42 13.90
N SER A 256 10.23 -12.50 14.31
CA SER A 256 10.78 -13.39 15.33
C SER A 256 11.55 -14.52 14.64
N SER A 257 12.81 -14.75 15.00
CA SER A 257 13.61 -15.87 14.48
C SER A 257 13.01 -17.24 14.76
N SER A 258 12.04 -17.35 15.67
CA SER A 258 11.27 -18.58 15.86
C SER A 258 10.41 -18.94 14.64
N TRP A 259 10.00 -17.96 13.83
CA TRP A 259 9.13 -18.15 12.66
C TRP A 259 9.82 -18.94 11.54
N ASP A 260 11.16 -18.94 11.50
CA ASP A 260 11.95 -19.71 10.53
C ASP A 260 11.77 -21.23 10.69
N SER A 261 11.41 -21.67 11.90
CA SER A 261 11.18 -23.08 12.24
C SER A 261 9.72 -23.39 12.58
N GLN A 262 9.01 -22.42 13.16
CA GLN A 262 7.61 -22.55 13.56
C GLN A 262 6.84 -21.31 13.12
N LYS A 263 6.31 -21.38 11.90
CA LYS A 263 5.54 -20.29 11.29
C LYS A 263 4.24 -20.06 12.05
N PRO A 264 3.88 -18.80 12.36
CA PRO A 264 2.53 -18.44 12.79
C PRO A 264 1.49 -18.91 11.75
N SER A 265 0.27 -19.20 12.20
CA SER A 265 -0.79 -19.68 11.29
C SER A 265 -1.21 -18.67 10.22
N TRP A 266 -0.90 -17.40 10.43
CA TRP A 266 -1.15 -16.31 9.48
C TRP A 266 0.00 -16.07 8.50
N LEU A 267 1.18 -16.68 8.71
CA LEU A 267 2.36 -16.50 7.86
C LEU A 267 2.39 -17.59 6.77
N GLU A 268 2.33 -17.18 5.52
CA GLU A 268 2.23 -18.05 4.35
C GLU A 268 3.61 -18.27 3.68
N ARG A 269 3.60 -18.68 2.41
CA ARG A 269 4.83 -18.94 1.65
C ARG A 269 5.59 -17.65 1.36
N GLU A 270 6.90 -17.83 1.22
CA GLU A 270 7.79 -16.79 0.73
C GLU A 270 7.39 -16.40 -0.70
N ASN A 271 7.47 -15.11 -0.99
CA ASN A 271 7.31 -14.57 -2.32
C ASN A 271 8.54 -14.97 -3.15
N PRO A 272 8.39 -15.77 -4.22
CA PRO A 272 9.54 -16.24 -5.01
C PRO A 272 10.25 -15.10 -5.76
N ASP A 273 9.56 -13.99 -6.02
CA ASP A 273 10.11 -12.84 -6.73
C ASP A 273 10.81 -11.86 -5.77
N TRP A 274 10.45 -11.92 -4.48
CA TRP A 274 10.98 -11.03 -3.43
C TRP A 274 11.46 -11.83 -2.21
N PRO A 275 12.67 -12.42 -2.28
CA PRO A 275 13.24 -13.19 -1.17
C PRO A 275 13.21 -12.43 0.16
N GLY A 276 12.83 -13.14 1.23
CA GLY A 276 12.62 -12.58 2.56
C GLY A 276 11.25 -11.97 2.82
N ASN A 277 10.37 -11.90 1.82
CA ASN A 277 9.00 -11.44 1.97
C ASN A 277 8.04 -12.62 1.97
N TYR A 278 7.06 -12.64 2.86
CA TYR A 278 6.16 -13.77 3.08
C TYR A 278 4.72 -13.28 3.07
N LYS A 279 3.85 -13.87 2.24
CA LYS A 279 2.42 -13.51 2.25
C LYS A 279 1.82 -13.73 3.64
N VAL A 280 0.85 -12.90 4.01
CA VAL A 280 0.16 -13.00 5.29
C VAL A 280 -1.35 -13.06 5.12
N LYS A 281 -2.01 -13.82 5.99
CA LYS A 281 -3.46 -13.73 6.19
C LYS A 281 -3.75 -12.39 6.86
N TYR A 282 -3.85 -11.33 6.08
CA TYR A 282 -3.93 -9.95 6.57
C TYR A 282 -5.18 -9.65 7.43
N TRP A 283 -6.21 -10.51 7.34
CA TRP A 283 -7.37 -10.47 8.24
C TRP A 283 -7.07 -11.00 9.66
N ASP A 284 -5.95 -11.69 9.88
CA ASP A 284 -5.59 -12.25 11.18
C ASP A 284 -5.21 -11.17 12.20
N GLN A 285 -5.81 -11.24 13.38
CA GLN A 285 -5.65 -10.25 14.44
C GLN A 285 -4.22 -10.15 15.00
N ALA A 286 -3.44 -11.23 14.94
CA ALA A 286 -2.04 -11.18 15.37
C ALA A 286 -1.18 -10.40 14.38
N TRP A 287 -1.45 -10.52 13.07
CA TRP A 287 -0.81 -9.69 12.05
C TRP A 287 -1.25 -8.23 12.16
N LYS A 288 -2.56 -7.97 12.26
CA LYS A 288 -3.10 -6.61 12.44
C LYS A 288 -2.44 -5.85 13.59
N LYS A 289 -2.17 -6.53 14.73
CA LYS A 289 -1.47 -5.94 15.90
C LYS A 289 0.01 -5.59 15.66
N ILE A 290 0.67 -6.26 14.72
CA ILE A 290 2.02 -5.89 14.27
C ILE A 290 1.94 -4.58 13.48
N ILE A 291 0.93 -4.43 12.63
CA ILE A 291 0.76 -3.27 11.75
C ILE A 291 0.25 -2.04 12.50
N TYR A 292 -0.79 -2.15 13.34
CA TYR A 292 -1.38 -1.02 14.05
C TYR A 292 -1.92 -1.38 15.46
N GLY A 293 -2.39 -0.37 16.19
CA GLY A 293 -3.18 -0.56 17.42
C GLY A 293 -2.37 -0.77 18.70
N THR A 294 -1.03 -0.83 18.63
CA THR A 294 -0.15 -1.03 19.81
C THR A 294 1.03 -0.05 19.80
N GLU A 295 1.61 0.23 20.97
CA GLU A 295 2.80 1.11 21.08
C GLU A 295 4.02 0.59 20.30
N GLY A 296 4.09 -0.72 20.04
CA GLY A 296 5.17 -1.35 19.26
C GLY A 296 4.85 -1.55 17.78
N SER A 297 3.63 -1.21 17.35
CA SER A 297 3.16 -1.46 15.98
C SER A 297 3.88 -0.59 14.94
N TYR A 298 3.92 -1.07 13.70
CA TYR A 298 4.67 -0.43 12.61
C TYR A 298 4.13 0.98 12.35
N LEU A 299 2.82 1.12 12.19
CA LEU A 299 2.18 2.43 11.99
C LEU A 299 2.45 3.40 13.15
N LYS A 300 2.51 2.91 14.40
CA LYS A 300 2.85 3.77 15.55
C LYS A 300 4.27 4.32 15.46
N LYS A 301 5.24 3.51 15.02
CA LYS A 301 6.62 3.99 14.79
C LYS A 301 6.68 5.05 13.69
N ILE A 302 5.90 4.88 12.62
CA ILE A 302 5.80 5.86 11.52
C ILE A 302 5.20 7.18 12.01
N LEU A 303 4.11 7.11 12.79
CA LEU A 303 3.48 8.28 13.42
C LEU A 303 4.46 9.01 14.35
N ASP A 304 5.18 8.28 15.20
CA ASP A 304 6.14 8.85 16.15
C ASP A 304 7.35 9.51 15.46
N ALA A 305 7.76 8.99 14.30
CA ALA A 305 8.80 9.60 13.46
C ALA A 305 8.32 10.87 12.74
N GLY A 306 7.01 11.18 12.73
CA GLY A 306 6.49 12.45 12.22
C GLY A 306 6.21 12.49 10.72
N PHE A 307 6.14 11.33 10.06
CA PHE A 307 5.65 11.20 8.67
C PHE A 307 4.23 11.77 8.53
N ASP A 308 3.89 12.24 7.34
CA ASP A 308 2.58 12.82 7.01
C ASP A 308 1.57 11.80 6.52
N GLY A 309 2.02 10.60 6.16
CA GLY A 309 1.15 9.50 5.76
C GLY A 309 1.89 8.19 5.56
N VAL A 310 1.16 7.19 5.09
CA VAL A 310 1.67 5.88 4.68
C VAL A 310 1.31 5.56 3.24
N TYR A 311 2.25 4.94 2.55
CA TYR A 311 2.09 4.30 1.25
C TYR A 311 2.00 2.79 1.53
N LEU A 312 0.79 2.25 1.45
CA LEU A 312 0.48 0.88 1.87
C LEU A 312 0.73 -0.07 0.70
N ASP A 313 1.67 -0.98 0.87
CA ASP A 313 2.06 -1.93 -0.17
C ASP A 313 1.47 -3.32 0.07
N ILE A 314 1.43 -4.10 -1.03
CA ILE A 314 0.89 -5.45 -1.09
C ILE A 314 -0.61 -5.50 -0.80
N ILE A 315 -1.33 -4.48 -1.29
CA ILE A 315 -2.80 -4.40 -1.25
C ILE A 315 -3.42 -5.53 -2.07
N ASP A 316 -2.80 -5.87 -3.19
CA ASP A 316 -3.17 -6.98 -4.09
C ASP A 316 -2.97 -8.38 -3.48
N ALA A 317 -2.56 -8.49 -2.21
CA ALA A 317 -2.47 -9.78 -1.51
C ALA A 317 -3.77 -10.57 -1.51
N PHE A 318 -4.93 -9.96 -1.75
CA PHE A 318 -6.17 -10.70 -1.94
C PHE A 318 -6.10 -11.69 -3.11
N GLU A 319 -5.38 -11.37 -4.19
CA GLU A 319 -5.23 -12.24 -5.36
C GLU A 319 -4.54 -13.57 -5.00
N TYR A 320 -3.68 -13.56 -3.98
CA TYR A 320 -3.00 -14.78 -3.52
C TYR A 320 -3.99 -15.81 -2.94
N PHE A 321 -5.11 -15.36 -2.37
CA PHE A 321 -6.05 -16.19 -1.64
C PHE A 321 -7.31 -16.55 -2.44
N GLU A 322 -7.53 -15.92 -3.60
CA GLU A 322 -8.59 -16.24 -4.58
C GLU A 322 -8.23 -17.45 -5.47
#